data_AF-A0A8D8HUK4-F1
#
_entry.id   AF-A0A8D8HUK4-F1
#
_cell.length_a   1.000
_cell.length_b   1.000
_cell.length_c   1.000
_cell.angle_alpha   90.00
_cell.angle_beta   90.00
_cell.angle_gamma   90.00
#
_symmetry.space_group_name_H-M   'P 1'
#
loop_
_entity.id
_entity.type
_entity.pdbx_description
1 polymer ?
#
loop_
_entity_poly.entity_id
_entity_poly.type
_entity_poly.pdbx_seq_one_letter_code
_entity_poly.pdbx_strand_id
1 'polypeptide(L)'
;GGTGFAPRDVTPEATRAVLTKEAPQLTMAMTLTSLEKTKFAVLSRAVCGVREKTLIVNFPGSKKAVDECFHSIVNVIPHILQLMADEIPKVKETHRKIQSGEGHVHVCPHATGKGGDDRNSPYPMLEVVDALEIIMSTIA
;
A
#
# COMPACT_ATOMS: atom_id res chain seq x y z
N GLY A 1 15.36 6.18 -12.66
CA GLY A 1 15.61 5.50 -13.95
C GLY A 1 16.38 4.19 -13.76
N GLY A 2 16.46 3.35 -14.80
CA GLY A 2 17.15 2.05 -14.73
C GLY A 2 16.38 0.93 -14.01
N THR A 3 15.04 1.02 -14.01
CA THR A 3 14.13 0.13 -13.27
C THR A 3 13.29 -0.76 -14.19
N GLY A 4 13.54 -0.76 -15.50
CA GLY A 4 12.83 -1.60 -16.47
C GLY A 4 13.54 -2.93 -16.70
N PHE A 5 13.21 -3.59 -17.81
CA PHE A 5 13.74 -4.91 -18.20
C PHE A 5 14.91 -4.83 -19.20
N ALA A 6 15.44 -3.64 -19.50
CA ALA A 6 16.60 -3.56 -20.39
C ALA A 6 17.84 -4.19 -19.70
N PRO A 7 18.78 -4.81 -20.44
CA PRO A 7 19.95 -5.46 -19.84
C PRO A 7 20.82 -4.57 -18.94
N ARG A 8 20.76 -3.24 -19.16
CA ARG A 8 21.47 -2.22 -18.37
C ARG A 8 20.68 -1.69 -17.16
N ASP A 9 19.42 -2.06 -17.04
CA ASP A 9 18.58 -1.60 -15.94
C ASP A 9 18.94 -2.41 -14.69
N VAL A 10 19.80 -1.85 -13.85
CA VAL A 10 20.35 -2.53 -12.66
C VAL A 10 20.08 -1.76 -11.35
N THR A 11 19.29 -0.69 -11.41
CA THR A 11 19.00 0.16 -10.24
C THR A 11 18.30 -0.63 -9.13
N PRO A 12 17.31 -1.50 -9.38
CA PRO A 12 16.68 -2.32 -8.34
C PRO A 12 17.67 -3.22 -7.59
N GLU A 13 18.58 -3.87 -8.31
CA GLU A 13 19.61 -4.75 -7.76
C GLU A 13 20.59 -3.97 -6.87
N ALA A 14 21.08 -2.83 -7.37
CA ALA A 14 21.97 -1.96 -6.62
C ALA A 14 21.31 -1.41 -5.35
N THR A 15 20.04 -1.00 -5.44
CA THR A 15 19.27 -0.56 -4.28
C THR A 15 19.13 -1.68 -3.26
N ARG A 16 18.66 -2.87 -3.67
CA ARG A 16 18.45 -4.00 -2.75
C ARG A 16 19.73 -4.40 -2.01
N ALA A 17 20.88 -4.33 -2.67
CA ALA A 17 22.17 -4.66 -2.06
C ALA A 17 22.57 -3.73 -0.90
N VAL A 18 22.02 -2.52 -0.82
CA VAL A 18 22.35 -1.53 0.23
C VAL A 18 21.24 -1.32 1.25
N LEU A 19 20.05 -1.90 1.05
CA LEU A 19 18.94 -1.75 1.97
C LEU A 19 19.14 -2.57 3.24
N THR A 20 18.87 -1.93 4.38
CA THR A 20 18.76 -2.62 5.68
C THR A 20 17.34 -3.11 5.95
N LYS A 21 16.34 -2.45 5.35
CA LYS A 21 14.92 -2.80 5.47
C LYS A 21 14.20 -2.48 4.17
N GLU A 22 13.51 -3.45 3.57
CA GLU A 22 12.67 -3.18 2.40
C GLU A 22 11.32 -2.55 2.80
N ALA A 23 10.75 -1.76 1.90
CA ALA A 23 9.43 -1.12 2.03
C ALA A 23 8.55 -1.44 0.81
N PRO A 24 8.14 -2.72 0.63
CA PRO A 24 7.44 -3.18 -0.59
C PRO A 24 6.05 -2.55 -0.77
N GLN A 25 5.40 -2.08 0.30
CA GLN A 25 4.11 -1.40 0.17
C GLN A 25 4.23 -0.02 -0.51
N LEU A 26 5.38 0.65 -0.40
CA LEU A 26 5.60 1.92 -1.12
C LEU A 26 5.71 1.70 -2.63
N THR A 27 6.43 0.65 -3.05
CA THR A 27 6.51 0.30 -4.48
C THR A 27 5.16 -0.17 -5.00
N MET A 28 4.41 -0.94 -4.21
CA MET A 28 3.06 -1.36 -4.55
C MET A 28 2.11 -0.16 -4.72
N ALA A 29 2.13 0.81 -3.80
CA ALA A 29 1.33 2.03 -3.92
C ALA A 29 1.66 2.79 -5.22
N MET A 30 2.95 3.02 -5.49
CA MET A 30 3.38 3.64 -6.74
C MET A 30 2.91 2.86 -7.98
N THR A 31 3.02 1.54 -7.97
CA THR A 31 2.61 0.69 -9.08
C THR A 31 1.10 0.72 -9.30
N LEU A 32 0.29 0.61 -8.23
CA LEU A 32 -1.17 0.66 -8.32
C LEU A 32 -1.65 1.99 -8.90
N THR A 33 -1.17 3.12 -8.38
CA THR A 33 -1.49 4.44 -8.93
C THR A 33 -1.00 4.61 -10.37
N SER A 34 0.11 3.99 -10.75
CA SER A 34 0.60 4.04 -12.13
C SER A 34 -0.24 3.16 -13.07
N LEU A 35 -0.79 2.05 -12.60
CA LEU A 35 -1.63 1.13 -13.38
C LEU A 35 -2.95 1.79 -13.80
N GLU A 36 -3.48 2.69 -12.99
CA GLU A 36 -4.65 3.51 -13.34
C GLU A 36 -4.40 4.38 -14.59
N LYS A 37 -3.13 4.72 -14.86
CA LYS A 37 -2.72 5.59 -15.97
C LYS A 37 -2.20 4.82 -17.17
N THR A 38 -1.53 3.69 -16.95
CA THR A 38 -0.99 2.86 -18.02
C THR A 38 -0.79 1.40 -17.61
N LYS A 39 -1.22 0.49 -18.49
CA LYS A 39 -0.96 -0.95 -18.34
C LYS A 39 0.53 -1.31 -18.29
N PHE A 40 1.41 -0.45 -18.83
CA PHE A 40 2.86 -0.71 -18.85
C PHE A 40 3.53 -0.53 -17.49
N ALA A 41 2.82 -0.03 -16.47
CA ALA A 41 3.36 0.13 -15.12
C ALA A 41 3.85 -1.21 -14.52
N VAL A 42 3.26 -2.35 -14.93
CA VAL A 42 3.71 -3.70 -14.51
C VAL A 42 5.17 -4.01 -14.89
N LEU A 43 5.75 -3.29 -15.85
CA LEU A 43 7.13 -3.50 -16.29
C LEU A 43 8.17 -2.86 -15.34
N SER A 44 7.72 -2.09 -14.35
CA SER A 44 8.61 -1.49 -13.37
C SER A 44 9.07 -2.53 -12.35
N ARG A 45 10.38 -2.62 -12.13
CA ARG A 45 11.02 -3.43 -11.10
C ARG A 45 11.49 -2.59 -9.91
N ALA A 46 10.87 -1.43 -9.68
CA ALA A 46 11.27 -0.50 -8.64
C ALA A 46 11.32 -1.18 -7.26
N VAL A 47 12.34 -0.80 -6.47
CA VAL A 47 12.53 -1.22 -5.08
C VAL A 47 12.54 0.04 -4.21
N CYS A 48 12.00 -0.07 -3.00
CA CYS A 48 12.05 0.99 -1.99
C CYS A 48 12.45 0.38 -0.65
N GLY A 49 13.09 1.18 0.19
CA GLY A 49 13.44 0.76 1.53
C GLY A 49 14.28 1.78 2.27
N VAL A 50 14.81 1.36 3.40
CA VAL A 50 15.60 2.18 4.30
C VAL A 50 17.02 1.63 4.41
N ARG A 51 17.97 2.55 4.39
CA ARG A 51 19.35 2.34 4.85
C ARG A 51 19.62 3.35 5.95
N GLU A 52 19.83 2.88 7.18
CA GLU A 52 20.05 3.74 8.34
C GLU A 52 18.96 4.83 8.49
N LYS A 53 19.31 6.11 8.35
CA LYS A 53 18.40 7.25 8.42
C LYS A 53 17.97 7.78 7.04
N THR A 54 18.13 6.98 6.00
CA THR A 54 17.84 7.37 4.61
C THR A 54 16.77 6.48 3.98
N LEU A 55 15.68 7.10 3.52
CA LEU A 55 14.68 6.46 2.68
C LEU A 55 15.18 6.48 1.23
N ILE A 56 15.27 5.31 0.60
CA ILE A 56 15.69 5.14 -0.79
C ILE A 56 14.48 4.68 -1.60
N VAL A 57 14.16 5.42 -2.67
CA VAL A 57 13.01 5.19 -3.54
C VAL A 57 13.46 5.17 -4.99
N ASN A 58 13.26 4.06 -5.68
CA ASN A 58 13.57 3.97 -7.11
C ASN A 58 12.41 4.51 -7.95
N PHE A 59 12.62 5.65 -8.61
CA PHE A 59 11.65 6.17 -9.57
C PHE A 59 11.91 5.72 -11.01
N PRO A 60 10.89 5.77 -11.90
CA PRO A 60 11.03 5.53 -13.34
C PRO A 60 12.02 6.47 -14.05
N GLY A 61 12.22 6.26 -15.35
CA GLY A 61 13.16 7.05 -16.16
C GLY A 61 12.62 8.38 -16.70
N SER A 62 11.30 8.50 -16.87
CA SER A 62 10.69 9.70 -17.48
C SER A 62 10.17 10.67 -16.42
N LYS A 63 10.28 11.97 -16.69
CA LYS A 63 9.79 13.03 -15.78
C LYS A 63 8.32 12.85 -15.42
N LYS A 64 7.47 12.62 -16.43
CA LYS A 64 6.03 12.38 -16.22
C LYS A 64 5.79 11.23 -15.23
N ALA A 65 6.44 10.09 -15.42
CA ALA A 65 6.24 8.94 -14.54
C ALA A 65 6.82 9.18 -13.13
N VAL A 66 7.92 9.94 -13.01
CA VAL A 66 8.44 10.37 -11.70
C VAL A 66 7.41 11.21 -10.97
N ASP A 67 6.82 12.22 -11.62
CA ASP A 67 5.82 13.09 -11.02
C ASP A 67 4.62 12.25 -10.56
N GLU A 68 4.10 11.37 -11.40
CA GLU A 68 2.96 10.50 -11.08
C GLU A 68 3.24 9.56 -9.90
N CYS A 69 4.40 8.89 -9.88
CA CYS A 69 4.79 8.02 -8.77
C CYS A 69 5.05 8.81 -7.49
N PHE A 70 5.71 9.97 -7.57
CA PHE A 70 6.02 10.78 -6.38
C PHE A 70 4.75 11.26 -5.68
N HIS A 71 3.77 11.76 -6.43
CA HIS A 71 2.50 12.20 -5.85
C HIS A 71 1.72 11.07 -5.16
N SER A 72 1.93 9.80 -5.56
CA SER A 72 1.27 8.66 -4.90
C SER A 72 1.76 8.41 -3.46
N ILE A 73 2.98 8.84 -3.13
CA ILE A 73 3.61 8.57 -1.83
C ILE A 73 3.99 9.82 -1.04
N VAL A 74 3.94 11.02 -1.64
CA VAL A 74 4.44 12.25 -1.01
C VAL A 74 3.80 12.54 0.36
N ASN A 75 2.52 12.21 0.53
CA ASN A 75 1.79 12.46 1.77
C ASN A 75 2.26 11.58 2.95
N VAL A 76 2.82 10.40 2.67
CA VAL A 76 3.31 9.48 3.71
C VAL A 76 4.78 9.72 4.07
N ILE A 77 5.55 10.35 3.19
CA ILE A 77 6.99 10.60 3.39
C ILE A 77 7.29 11.34 4.71
N PRO A 78 6.60 12.45 5.07
CA PRO A 78 6.90 13.16 6.31
C PRO A 78 6.79 12.27 7.55
N HIS A 79 5.78 11.39 7.60
CA HIS A 79 5.60 10.48 8.72
C HIS A 79 6.65 9.36 8.74
N ILE A 80 7.03 8.84 7.58
CA ILE A 80 8.14 7.87 7.46
C ILE A 80 9.43 8.46 8.03
N LEU A 81 9.75 9.71 7.68
CA LEU A 81 10.95 10.39 8.17
C LEU A 81 10.89 10.61 9.69
N GLN A 82 9.73 10.97 10.25
CA GLN A 82 9.54 11.08 11.71
C GLN A 82 9.80 9.75 12.43
N LEU A 83 9.30 8.63 11.87
CA LEU A 83 9.52 7.29 12.42
C LEU A 83 11.01 6.91 12.37
N MET A 84 11.69 7.21 11.28
CA MET A 84 13.13 6.92 11.12
C MET A 84 14.02 7.79 12.00
N ALA A 85 13.59 9.02 12.30
CA ALA A 85 14.29 9.97 13.16
C ALA A 85 13.97 9.81 14.65
N ASP A 86 13.08 8.86 15.02
CA ASP A 86 12.59 8.64 16.38
C ASP A 86 11.99 9.90 17.03
N GLU A 87 11.26 10.70 16.23
CA GLU A 87 10.59 11.92 16.69
C GLU A 87 9.25 11.59 17.39
N ILE A 88 9.32 10.88 18.52
CA ILE A 88 8.17 10.33 19.27
C ILE A 88 7.00 11.32 19.42
N PRO A 89 7.20 12.61 19.78
CA PRO A 89 6.09 13.55 19.93
C PRO A 89 5.28 13.74 18.63
N LYS A 90 5.97 13.88 17.49
CA LYS A 90 5.33 14.08 16.18
C LYS A 90 4.66 12.80 15.69
N VAL A 91 5.27 11.64 15.95
CA VAL A 91 4.67 10.33 15.64
C VAL A 91 3.33 10.16 16.38
N LYS A 92 3.30 10.44 17.69
CA LYS A 92 2.07 10.39 18.50
C LYS A 92 1.01 11.36 18.00
N GLU A 93 1.41 12.56 17.58
CA GLU A 93 0.49 13.52 16.99
C GLU A 93 -0.15 13.01 15.70
N THR A 94 0.65 12.45 14.79
CA THR A 94 0.16 11.86 13.54
C THR A 94 -0.81 10.70 13.80
N HIS A 95 -0.48 9.80 14.72
CA HIS A 95 -1.38 8.68 15.08
C HIS A 95 -2.72 9.17 15.64
N ARG A 96 -2.69 10.17 16.53
CA ARG A 96 -3.90 10.79 17.08
C ARG A 96 -4.74 11.44 15.98
N LYS A 97 -4.12 12.15 15.02
CA LYS A 97 -4.83 12.75 13.87
C LYS A 97 -5.53 11.69 13.01
N ILE A 98 -4.85 10.58 12.72
CA ILE A 98 -5.42 9.47 11.94
C ILE A 98 -6.59 8.82 12.69
N GLN A 99 -6.46 8.62 14.01
CA GLN A 99 -7.53 8.07 14.85
C GLN A 99 -8.71 9.02 15.05
N SER A 100 -8.48 10.33 14.95
CA SER A 100 -9.53 11.36 15.08
C SER A 100 -10.23 11.72 13.76
N GLY A 101 -9.65 11.35 12.61
CA GLY A 101 -10.35 11.46 11.33
C GLY A 101 -11.56 10.54 11.38
N GLU A 102 -12.73 11.02 10.96
CA GLU A 102 -14.03 10.36 11.05
C GLU A 102 -13.90 8.85 10.81
N GLY A 103 -13.71 8.11 11.91
CA GLY A 103 -13.92 6.69 11.90
C GLY A 103 -15.36 6.58 11.48
N HIS A 104 -15.62 5.89 10.37
CA HIS A 104 -16.95 5.42 10.11
C HIS A 104 -17.31 4.62 11.36
N VAL A 105 -18.09 5.22 12.25
CA VAL A 105 -18.77 4.51 13.31
C VAL A 105 -19.66 3.60 12.52
N HIS A 106 -19.18 2.39 12.28
CA HIS A 106 -20.05 1.33 11.82
C HIS A 106 -21.02 1.14 12.98
N VAL A 107 -22.16 1.80 12.87
CA VAL A 107 -23.34 1.42 13.64
C VAL A 107 -23.73 0.09 13.03
N CYS A 108 -23.12 -0.98 13.55
CA CYS A 108 -23.61 -2.31 13.28
C CYS A 108 -25.09 -2.29 13.67
N PRO A 109 -26.02 -2.63 12.78
CA PRO A 109 -27.43 -2.77 13.14
C PRO A 109 -27.63 -3.77 14.31
N HIS A 110 -26.61 -4.55 14.65
CA HIS A 110 -26.61 -5.60 15.66
C HIS A 110 -25.75 -5.26 16.89
N ALA A 111 -25.62 -3.99 17.28
CA ALA A 111 -24.88 -3.58 18.46
C ALA A 111 -25.47 -4.18 19.77
N THR A 112 -25.13 -5.43 20.08
CA THR A 112 -25.21 -5.97 21.44
C THR A 112 -23.94 -5.55 22.15
N GLY A 113 -24.05 -4.45 22.91
CA GLY A 113 -22.92 -3.86 23.61
C GLY A 113 -22.29 -4.84 24.60
N LYS A 114 -21.19 -5.46 24.21
CA LYS A 114 -19.99 -5.82 25.01
C LYS A 114 -19.04 -6.57 24.09
N GLY A 115 -17.81 -6.09 24.00
CA GLY A 115 -16.78 -6.62 23.09
C GLY A 115 -16.65 -8.14 23.16
N GLY A 116 -16.84 -8.76 22.01
CA GLY A 116 -16.42 -10.10 21.64
C GLY A 116 -16.39 -10.13 20.12
N ASP A 117 -15.35 -10.70 19.52
CA ASP A 117 -15.21 -10.82 18.06
C ASP A 117 -16.46 -11.49 17.47
N ASP A 118 -17.36 -10.68 16.93
CA ASP A 118 -18.62 -11.16 16.37
C ASP A 118 -18.31 -11.78 15.01
N ARG A 119 -18.05 -13.10 14.99
CA ARG A 119 -17.80 -13.90 13.77
C ARG A 119 -19.08 -14.16 12.97
N ASN A 120 -20.10 -13.32 13.12
CA ASN A 120 -21.34 -13.43 12.38
C ASN A 120 -21.25 -12.60 11.12
N SER A 121 -21.35 -13.27 9.98
CA SER A 121 -21.49 -12.62 8.67
C SER A 121 -22.82 -11.85 8.65
N PRO A 122 -22.84 -10.61 8.13
CA PRO A 122 -24.08 -9.87 7.91
C PRO A 122 -24.91 -10.44 6.74
N TYR A 123 -24.35 -11.39 5.99
CA TYR A 123 -25.03 -12.07 4.89
C TYR A 123 -25.71 -13.34 5.41
N PRO A 124 -26.94 -13.63 4.94
CA PRO A 124 -27.62 -14.87 5.27
C PRO A 124 -26.74 -16.06 4.87
N MET A 125 -26.67 -17.05 5.74
CA MET A 125 -26.05 -18.33 5.40
C MET A 125 -26.86 -18.95 4.26
N LEU A 126 -26.22 -19.15 3.12
CA LEU A 126 -26.81 -19.89 2.01
C LEU A 126 -26.55 -21.37 2.22
N GLU A 127 -27.53 -22.20 1.89
CA GLU A 127 -27.28 -23.62 1.76
C GLU A 127 -26.20 -23.84 0.69
N VAL A 128 -25.33 -24.81 0.94
CA VAL A 128 -24.15 -25.06 0.10
C VAL A 128 -24.55 -25.28 -1.36
N VAL A 129 -25.72 -25.88 -1.59
CA VAL A 129 -26.28 -26.14 -2.92
C VAL A 129 -26.59 -24.83 -3.66
N ASP A 130 -27.25 -23.89 -3.00
CA ASP A 130 -27.63 -22.60 -3.58
C ASP A 130 -26.38 -21.74 -3.89
N ALA A 131 -25.38 -21.78 -2.99
CA ALA A 131 -24.11 -21.10 -3.21
C ALA A 131 -23.36 -21.65 -4.43
N LEU A 132 -23.37 -22.98 -4.62
CA LEU A 132 -22.77 -23.64 -5.77
C LEU A 132 -23.46 -23.26 -7.07
N GLU A 133 -24.80 -23.15 -7.08
CA GLU A 133 -25.56 -22.73 -8.25
C GLU A 133 -25.26 -21.28 -8.66
N ILE A 134 -25.17 -20.37 -7.70
CA ILE A 134 -24.77 -18.97 -7.95
C ILE A 134 -23.35 -18.90 -8.53
N ILE A 135 -22.40 -19.67 -7.98
CA ILE A 135 -21.01 -19.67 -8.47
C ILE A 135 -20.96 -20.20 -9.90
N MET A 136 -21.62 -21.32 -10.17
CA MET A 136 -21.58 -21.97 -11.48
C MET A 136 -22.31 -21.13 -12.55
N SER A 137 -23.39 -20.44 -12.19
CA SER A 137 -24.10 -19.53 -13.11
C SER A 137 -23.34 -18.25 -13.41
N THR A 138 -22.39 -17.84 -12.55
CA THR A 138 -21.56 -16.63 -12.78
C THR A 138 -20.37 -16.90 -13.72
N ILE A 139 -20.00 -18.17 -13.91
CA ILE A 139 -18.84 -18.59 -14.72
C ILE A 139 -19.25 -19.03 -16.15
N ALA A 140 -20.54 -19.26 -16.39
CA ALA A 140 -21.09 -19.60 -17.71
C ALA A 140 -21.37 -18.35 -18.57
#